data_AF-A0AAV9IZ79-F1
#
_entry.id   AF-A0AAV9IZ79-F1
#
_cell.length_a   1.000
_cell.length_b   1.000
_cell.length_c   1.000
_cell.angle_alpha   90.00
_cell.angle_beta   90.00
_cell.angle_gamma   90.00
#
_symmetry.space_group_name_H-M   'P 1'
#
loop_
_entity.id
_entity.type
_entity.pdbx_description
1 polymer ?
#
loop_
_entity_poly.entity_id
_entity_poly.type
_entity_poly.pdbx_seq_one_letter_code
_entity_poly.pdbx_strand_id
1 'polypeptide(L)'
;MQHTSVLDDNYLAITLLVTCGYQLVFFIVTVSARFDKVTDLAGGSNFAVLALLTFLLARTYYARQCVVTALVVVWALRLAGFLLYRILLWGEDRRFDDTRHNLGRLAVFWIFQAVWVWTVSLPVTILNAGSRPQSAGRALFAADYVGWVLWAIGFALEAVADGQKLRYKQRRAEHRPTEWCAVGVWRYSRHPNYFGEMLLWWGVFIACTAAFDGEAGLWIAGVASPVFLMLLLLLVSGLPMLEKSMDQRFGTSAAPPEVRTRYRQYKRETSPLLPLPPSLYRRLPRGLKRWLLLEWPLYNPAEAVAISDEAAPTSVDAAMLRHPTDAAVAGDKAVPTFEDATVAKYEAIR
;
A
#
# COMPACT_ATOMS: atom_id res chain seq x y z
N MET A 1 -16.99 -11.93 35.19
CA MET A 1 -16.74 -10.58 34.63
C MET A 1 -17.75 -10.37 33.52
N GLN A 2 -18.52 -9.29 33.58
CA GLN A 2 -19.61 -9.00 32.65
C GLN A 2 -19.07 -8.61 31.28
N HIS A 3 -19.52 -9.32 30.24
CA HIS A 3 -19.34 -8.93 28.85
C HIS A 3 -20.08 -7.61 28.61
N THR A 4 -19.34 -6.53 28.33
CA THR A 4 -19.92 -5.23 27.96
C THR A 4 -20.14 -5.20 26.45
N SER A 5 -21.32 -5.65 26.01
CA SER A 5 -21.82 -5.36 24.67
C SER A 5 -22.17 -3.87 24.61
N VAL A 6 -21.57 -3.14 23.67
CA VAL A 6 -21.80 -1.68 23.52
C VAL A 6 -22.87 -1.42 22.47
N LEU A 7 -22.57 -1.81 21.22
CA LEU A 7 -23.49 -1.77 20.07
C LEU A 7 -23.60 -3.14 19.39
N ASP A 8 -22.50 -3.89 19.42
CA ASP A 8 -22.40 -5.28 19.00
C ASP A 8 -21.31 -5.98 19.82
N ASP A 9 -21.31 -7.32 19.79
CA ASP A 9 -20.42 -8.15 20.61
C ASP A 9 -18.96 -8.16 20.11
N ASN A 10 -18.71 -7.74 18.87
CA ASN A 10 -17.37 -7.73 18.26
C ASN A 10 -16.76 -6.31 18.14
N TYR A 11 -17.42 -5.29 18.71
CA TYR A 11 -17.06 -3.87 18.62
C TYR A 11 -16.94 -3.32 17.20
N LEU A 12 -17.56 -3.98 16.20
CA LEU A 12 -17.47 -3.59 14.79
C LEU A 12 -18.24 -2.28 14.53
N ALA A 13 -19.43 -2.12 15.10
CA ALA A 13 -20.26 -0.95 14.91
C ALA A 13 -19.66 0.29 15.59
N ILE A 14 -19.18 0.15 16.83
CA ILE A 14 -18.55 1.27 17.55
C ILE A 14 -17.26 1.73 16.86
N THR A 15 -16.41 0.80 16.42
CA THR A 15 -15.16 1.16 15.71
C THR A 15 -15.45 1.79 14.36
N LEU A 16 -16.48 1.35 13.64
CA LEU A 16 -16.91 1.98 12.39
C LEU A 16 -17.39 3.42 12.63
N LEU A 17 -18.26 3.64 13.61
CA LEU A 17 -18.77 4.98 13.95
C LEU A 17 -17.65 5.93 14.36
N VAL A 18 -16.73 5.46 15.21
CA VAL A 18 -15.56 6.25 15.63
C VAL A 18 -14.67 6.56 14.44
N THR A 19 -14.41 5.59 13.55
CA THR A 19 -13.63 5.83 12.34
C THR A 19 -14.29 6.88 11.45
N CYS A 20 -15.59 6.74 11.17
CA CYS A 20 -16.34 7.68 10.33
C CYS A 20 -16.33 9.09 10.94
N GLY A 21 -16.61 9.22 12.24
CA GLY A 21 -16.57 10.51 12.94
C GLY A 21 -15.18 11.13 12.93
N TYR A 22 -14.13 10.34 13.19
CA TYR A 22 -12.74 10.78 13.18
C TYR A 22 -12.33 11.30 11.79
N GLN A 23 -12.59 10.52 10.74
CA GLN A 23 -12.26 10.90 9.36
C GLN A 23 -13.08 12.12 8.91
N LEU A 24 -14.34 12.24 9.34
CA LEU A 24 -15.17 13.41 9.05
C LEU A 24 -14.62 14.69 9.71
N VAL A 25 -14.18 14.61 10.97
CA VAL A 25 -13.56 15.75 11.67
C VAL A 25 -12.32 16.22 10.92
N PHE A 26 -11.43 15.31 10.54
CA PHE A 26 -10.23 15.68 9.79
C PHE A 26 -10.54 16.16 8.37
N PHE A 27 -11.56 15.60 7.71
CA PHE A 27 -12.06 16.14 6.43
C PHE A 27 -12.49 17.60 6.57
N ILE A 28 -13.29 17.92 7.60
CA ILE A 28 -13.73 19.29 7.87
C ILE A 28 -12.52 20.20 8.13
N VAL A 29 -11.57 19.76 8.96
CA VAL A 29 -10.33 20.52 9.21
C VAL A 29 -9.54 20.75 7.93
N THR A 30 -9.37 19.74 7.08
CA THR A 30 -8.64 19.87 5.81
C THR A 30 -9.35 20.82 4.84
N VAL A 31 -10.68 20.79 4.76
CA VAL A 31 -11.46 21.72 3.91
C VAL A 31 -11.38 23.15 4.46
N SER A 32 -11.60 23.34 5.76
CA SER A 32 -11.65 24.67 6.39
C SER A 32 -10.28 25.34 6.48
N ALA A 33 -9.24 24.61 6.87
CA ALA A 33 -7.89 25.14 7.04
C ALA A 33 -7.03 25.04 5.77
N ARG A 34 -7.54 24.42 4.69
CA ARG A 34 -6.77 24.04 3.49
C ARG A 34 -5.45 23.33 3.83
N PHE A 35 -5.48 22.55 4.91
CA PHE A 35 -4.32 21.89 5.48
C PHE A 35 -4.40 20.40 5.18
N ASP A 36 -3.71 19.99 4.13
CA ASP A 36 -3.58 18.62 3.64
C ASP A 36 -2.53 17.81 4.43
N LYS A 37 -1.67 18.48 5.19
CA LYS A 37 -0.59 17.85 5.96
C LYS A 37 -1.05 16.95 7.10
N VAL A 38 -2.32 17.03 7.50
CA VAL A 38 -2.91 16.19 8.55
C VAL A 38 -3.46 14.86 8.04
N THR A 39 -3.55 14.67 6.72
CA THR A 39 -4.14 13.46 6.13
C THR A 39 -3.40 12.19 6.57
N ASP A 40 -2.09 12.17 6.37
CA ASP A 40 -1.20 11.07 6.78
C ASP A 40 -1.22 10.85 8.31
N LEU A 41 -1.29 11.94 9.09
CA LEU A 41 -1.41 11.86 10.55
C LEU A 41 -2.73 11.20 10.95
N ALA A 42 -3.84 11.64 10.36
CA ALA A 42 -5.19 11.18 10.67
C ALA A 42 -5.36 9.68 10.36
N GLY A 43 -4.78 9.19 9.27
CA GLY A 43 -4.77 7.76 8.96
C GLY A 43 -4.07 6.96 10.06
N GLY A 44 -2.82 7.30 10.37
CA GLY A 44 -2.01 6.57 11.35
C GLY A 44 -2.54 6.66 12.79
N SER A 45 -2.95 7.85 13.26
CA SER A 45 -3.47 8.03 14.62
C SER A 45 -4.79 7.31 14.86
N ASN A 46 -5.63 7.15 13.84
CA ASN A 46 -6.90 6.45 13.96
C ASN A 46 -6.71 4.95 14.29
N PHE A 47 -5.68 4.29 13.74
CA PHE A 47 -5.31 2.93 14.15
C PHE A 47 -5.01 2.83 15.65
N ALA A 48 -4.24 3.77 16.20
CA ALA A 48 -3.95 3.81 17.64
C ALA A 48 -5.22 4.05 18.46
N VAL A 49 -6.10 4.95 18.00
CA VAL A 49 -7.40 5.22 18.65
C VAL A 49 -8.26 3.96 18.68
N LEU A 50 -8.42 3.23 17.58
CA LEU A 50 -9.23 2.00 17.56
C LEU A 50 -8.64 0.90 18.45
N ALA A 51 -7.33 0.70 18.42
CA ALA A 51 -6.66 -0.29 19.25
C ALA A 51 -6.83 0.02 20.75
N LEU A 52 -6.61 1.27 21.16
CA LEU A 52 -6.78 1.69 22.55
C LEU A 52 -8.24 1.69 23.00
N LEU A 53 -9.16 2.18 22.16
CA LEU A 53 -10.59 2.20 22.45
C LEU A 53 -11.11 0.80 22.73
N THR A 54 -10.85 -0.14 21.81
CA THR A 54 -11.33 -1.52 21.95
C THR A 54 -10.70 -2.21 23.15
N PHE A 55 -9.41 -2.00 23.41
CA PHE A 55 -8.70 -2.53 24.57
C PHE A 55 -9.26 -2.00 25.91
N LEU A 56 -9.63 -0.72 25.97
CA LEU A 56 -10.23 -0.12 27.18
C LEU A 56 -11.69 -0.57 27.38
N LEU A 57 -12.45 -0.72 26.30
CA LEU A 57 -13.84 -1.22 26.34
C LEU A 57 -13.91 -2.69 26.75
N ALA A 58 -12.91 -3.49 26.37
CA ALA A 58 -12.83 -4.92 26.65
C ALA A 58 -12.88 -5.26 28.14
N ARG A 59 -12.36 -4.37 29.01
CA ARG A 59 -12.16 -4.59 30.45
C ARG A 59 -11.45 -5.91 30.80
N THR A 60 -10.73 -6.48 29.84
CA THR A 60 -9.91 -7.68 29.95
C THR A 60 -8.53 -7.35 29.40
N TYR A 61 -7.50 -7.80 30.11
CA TYR A 61 -6.12 -7.40 29.85
C TYR A 61 -5.22 -8.63 29.79
N TYR A 62 -5.56 -9.56 28.91
CA TYR A 62 -4.72 -10.74 28.69
C TYR A 62 -3.44 -10.38 27.95
N ALA A 63 -2.39 -11.18 28.13
CA ALA A 63 -1.08 -10.94 27.52
C ALA A 63 -1.15 -10.70 26.01
N ARG A 64 -1.94 -11.51 25.28
CA ARG A 64 -2.17 -11.34 23.83
C ARG A 64 -2.76 -9.96 23.49
N GLN A 65 -3.82 -9.54 24.19
CA GLN A 65 -4.47 -8.24 23.97
C GLN A 65 -3.48 -7.08 24.23
N CYS A 66 -2.75 -7.16 25.35
CA CYS A 66 -1.75 -6.16 25.72
C CYS A 66 -0.66 -6.04 24.65
N VAL A 67 -0.09 -7.17 24.21
CA VAL A 67 0.98 -7.19 23.21
C VAL A 67 0.45 -6.68 21.87
N VAL A 68 -0.62 -7.26 21.31
CA VAL A 68 -1.12 -6.86 19.99
C VAL A 68 -1.56 -5.40 19.97
N THR A 69 -2.22 -4.91 21.02
CA THR A 69 -2.59 -3.48 21.13
C THR A 69 -1.33 -2.62 21.14
N ALA A 70 -0.30 -2.99 21.92
CA ALA A 70 0.96 -2.25 21.94
C ALA A 70 1.66 -2.26 20.58
N LEU A 71 1.69 -3.41 19.87
CA LEU A 71 2.28 -3.51 18.54
C LEU A 71 1.59 -2.55 17.55
N VAL A 72 0.25 -2.54 17.52
CA VAL A 72 -0.51 -1.63 16.64
C VAL A 72 -0.26 -0.17 17.00
N VAL A 73 -0.26 0.18 18.29
CA VAL A 73 0.00 1.56 18.76
C VAL A 73 1.42 2.01 18.42
N VAL A 74 2.43 1.17 18.66
CA VAL A 74 3.83 1.48 18.33
C VAL A 74 4.01 1.70 16.83
N TRP A 75 3.42 0.83 15.99
CA TRP A 75 3.43 1.00 14.55
C TRP A 75 2.74 2.30 14.12
N ALA A 76 1.52 2.54 14.63
CA ALA A 76 0.72 3.72 14.30
C ALA A 76 1.44 5.03 14.66
N LEU A 77 2.00 5.14 15.87
CA LEU A 77 2.75 6.31 16.32
C LEU A 77 4.01 6.53 15.49
N ARG A 78 4.74 5.45 15.17
CA ARG A 78 5.95 5.51 14.35
C ARG A 78 5.63 5.99 12.93
N LEU A 79 4.63 5.39 12.29
CA LEU A 79 4.26 5.72 10.92
C LEU A 79 3.73 7.16 10.83
N ALA A 80 2.76 7.50 11.68
CA ALA A 80 2.20 8.85 11.74
C ALA A 80 3.27 9.91 12.03
N GLY A 81 4.15 9.65 13.01
CA GLY A 81 5.26 10.54 13.37
C GLY A 81 6.28 10.69 12.24
N PHE A 82 6.63 9.60 11.55
CA PHE A 82 7.53 9.64 10.40
C PHE A 82 6.95 10.44 9.23
N LEU A 83 5.69 10.21 8.88
CA LEU A 83 5.01 10.92 7.80
C LEU A 83 4.86 12.41 8.13
N LEU A 84 4.51 12.75 9.37
CA LEU A 84 4.43 14.13 9.85
C LEU A 84 5.81 14.81 9.82
N TYR A 85 6.86 14.15 10.31
CA TYR A 85 8.22 14.69 10.23
C TYR A 85 8.63 14.95 8.77
N ARG A 86 8.33 14.01 7.87
CA ARG A 86 8.66 14.09 6.45
C ARG A 86 7.97 15.26 5.76
N ILE A 87 6.68 15.47 6.03
CA ILE A 87 5.92 16.57 5.41
C ILE A 87 6.34 17.94 5.94
N LEU A 88 6.71 18.02 7.22
CA LEU A 88 7.27 19.25 7.81
C LEU A 88 8.64 19.59 7.23
N LEU A 89 9.45 18.58 6.91
CA LEU A 89 10.77 18.78 6.30
C LEU A 89 10.70 19.23 4.83
N TRP A 90 9.78 18.67 4.03
CA TRP A 90 9.70 18.96 2.59
C TRP A 90 8.71 20.05 2.21
N GLY A 91 7.88 20.51 3.14
CA GLY A 91 7.00 21.67 2.97
C GLY A 91 5.70 21.40 2.20
N GLU A 92 5.69 20.46 1.24
CA GLU A 92 4.53 20.18 0.38
C GLU A 92 4.33 18.68 0.11
N ASP A 93 3.05 18.27 0.01
CA ASP A 93 2.64 16.97 -0.52
C ASP A 93 1.96 17.14 -1.89
N ARG A 94 2.71 16.83 -2.95
CA ARG A 94 2.27 16.96 -4.35
C ARG A 94 1.07 16.08 -4.70
N ARG A 95 0.68 15.11 -3.86
CA ARG A 95 -0.52 14.27 -4.08
C ARG A 95 -1.81 15.09 -4.03
N PHE A 96 -1.83 16.18 -3.27
CA PHE A 96 -3.05 16.95 -3.04
C PHE A 96 -3.17 18.22 -3.88
N ASP A 97 -2.14 18.60 -4.65
CA ASP A 97 -2.14 19.83 -5.48
C ASP A 97 -3.39 19.94 -6.37
N ASP A 98 -3.75 18.86 -7.07
CA ASP A 98 -4.94 18.81 -7.94
C ASP A 98 -6.24 18.45 -7.19
N THR A 99 -6.13 17.81 -6.02
CA THR A 99 -7.29 17.33 -5.24
C THR A 99 -7.88 18.42 -4.35
N ARG A 100 -7.07 19.41 -3.95
CA ARG A 100 -7.47 20.56 -3.10
C ARG A 100 -8.64 21.36 -3.64
N HIS A 101 -8.83 21.38 -4.96
CA HIS A 101 -9.87 22.16 -5.62
C HIS A 101 -11.16 21.35 -5.87
N ASN A 102 -11.16 20.04 -5.63
CA ASN A 102 -12.30 19.17 -5.89
C ASN A 102 -12.75 18.47 -4.59
N LEU A 103 -13.78 19.04 -3.97
CA LEU A 103 -14.37 18.52 -2.73
C LEU A 103 -14.84 17.05 -2.87
N GLY A 104 -15.34 16.66 -4.04
CA GLY A 104 -15.78 15.29 -4.29
C GLY A 104 -14.63 14.29 -4.26
N ARG A 105 -13.52 14.59 -4.93
CA ARG A 105 -12.31 13.74 -4.90
C ARG A 105 -11.70 13.66 -3.50
N LEU A 106 -11.71 14.79 -2.78
CA LEU A 106 -11.26 14.82 -1.39
C LEU A 106 -12.16 13.92 -0.52
N ALA A 107 -13.48 14.02 -0.63
CA ALA A 107 -14.41 13.16 0.12
C ALA A 107 -14.18 11.66 -0.16
N VAL A 108 -13.98 11.27 -1.42
CA VAL A 108 -13.66 9.88 -1.79
C VAL A 108 -12.36 9.42 -1.14
N PHE A 109 -11.33 10.27 -1.08
CA PHE A 109 -10.09 9.95 -0.37
C PHE A 109 -10.32 9.66 1.11
N TRP A 110 -11.11 10.49 1.81
CA TRP A 110 -11.39 10.30 3.24
C TRP A 110 -12.26 9.07 3.51
N ILE A 111 -13.22 8.76 2.63
CA ILE A 111 -14.01 7.52 2.71
C ILE A 111 -13.10 6.31 2.52
N PHE A 112 -12.24 6.33 1.50
CA PHE A 112 -11.29 5.25 1.24
C PHE A 112 -10.32 5.06 2.42
N GLN A 113 -9.84 6.16 3.02
CA GLN A 113 -9.02 6.13 4.22
C GLN A 113 -9.78 5.55 5.42
N ALA A 114 -11.07 5.86 5.59
CA ALA A 114 -11.91 5.26 6.63
C ALA A 114 -12.04 3.74 6.45
N VAL A 115 -12.36 3.30 5.23
CA VAL A 115 -12.47 1.86 4.89
C VAL A 115 -11.15 1.14 5.14
N TRP A 116 -10.03 1.76 4.76
CA TRP A 116 -8.70 1.20 4.98
C TRP A 116 -8.38 1.04 6.47
N VAL A 117 -8.50 2.09 7.27
CA VAL A 117 -8.20 2.02 8.71
C VAL A 117 -9.08 0.99 9.40
N TRP A 118 -10.39 1.01 9.12
CA TRP A 118 -11.34 0.10 9.75
C TRP A 118 -11.08 -1.36 9.39
N THR A 119 -10.91 -1.67 8.09
CA THR A 119 -10.70 -3.04 7.61
C THR A 119 -9.39 -3.61 8.13
N VAL A 120 -8.31 -2.81 8.11
CA VAL A 120 -6.99 -3.28 8.56
C VAL A 120 -6.95 -3.47 10.08
N SER A 121 -7.76 -2.72 10.84
CA SER A 121 -7.86 -2.84 12.31
C SER A 121 -8.71 -4.02 12.78
N LEU A 122 -9.42 -4.75 11.91
CA LEU A 122 -10.34 -5.83 12.29
C LEU A 122 -9.72 -6.89 13.23
N PRO A 123 -8.49 -7.40 13.00
CA PRO A 123 -7.91 -8.42 13.88
C PRO A 123 -7.76 -7.97 15.33
N VAL A 124 -7.30 -6.74 15.56
CA VAL A 124 -7.13 -6.20 16.93
C VAL A 124 -8.48 -5.86 17.56
N THR A 125 -9.43 -5.35 16.78
CA THR A 125 -10.81 -5.08 17.23
C THR A 125 -11.48 -6.35 17.73
N ILE A 126 -11.45 -7.42 16.93
CA ILE A 126 -12.07 -8.71 17.27
C ILE A 126 -11.37 -9.36 18.47
N LEU A 127 -10.02 -9.29 18.52
CA LEU A 127 -9.25 -9.78 19.66
C LEU A 127 -9.66 -9.09 20.97
N ASN A 128 -9.87 -7.77 20.94
CA ASN A 128 -10.22 -7.00 22.13
C ASN A 128 -11.69 -7.18 22.53
N ALA A 129 -12.61 -7.48 21.60
CA ALA A 129 -14.04 -7.58 21.90
C ALA A 129 -14.45 -8.71 22.87
N GLY A 130 -13.65 -9.77 22.99
CA GLY A 130 -13.55 -10.54 24.23
C GLY A 130 -14.77 -11.38 24.68
N SER A 131 -15.76 -11.68 23.84
CA SER A 131 -16.95 -12.47 24.23
C SER A 131 -16.73 -13.98 24.36
N ARG A 132 -15.50 -14.47 24.18
CA ARG A 132 -15.21 -15.89 23.92
C ARG A 132 -14.45 -16.56 25.07
N PRO A 133 -14.60 -17.89 25.26
CA PRO A 133 -14.24 -18.57 26.51
C PRO A 133 -12.82 -18.24 26.98
N GLN A 134 -12.71 -17.97 28.28
CA GLN A 134 -11.51 -17.48 28.99
C GLN A 134 -10.23 -18.31 28.76
N SER A 135 -10.34 -19.53 28.23
CA SER A 135 -9.23 -20.40 27.86
C SER A 135 -8.42 -19.86 26.68
N ALA A 136 -9.08 -19.33 25.63
CA ALA A 136 -8.40 -18.82 24.45
C ALA A 136 -7.65 -17.51 24.72
N GLY A 137 -8.21 -16.62 25.55
CA GLY A 137 -7.57 -15.34 25.90
C GLY A 137 -6.36 -15.47 26.82
N ARG A 138 -6.35 -16.48 27.71
CA ARG A 138 -5.28 -16.65 28.73
C ARG A 138 -4.04 -17.38 28.21
N ALA A 139 -4.23 -18.41 27.38
CA ALA A 139 -3.12 -19.21 26.90
C ALA A 139 -2.49 -18.58 25.65
N LEU A 140 -1.17 -18.54 25.62
CA LEU A 140 -0.40 -18.20 24.43
C LEU A 140 -0.12 -19.47 23.63
N PHE A 141 -0.31 -19.40 22.32
CA PHE A 141 -0.06 -20.48 21.37
C PHE A 141 1.13 -20.13 20.47
N ALA A 142 1.61 -21.09 19.68
CA ALA A 142 2.69 -20.86 18.72
C ALA A 142 2.38 -19.70 17.75
N ALA A 143 1.10 -19.54 17.37
CA ALA A 143 0.64 -18.45 16.51
C ALA A 143 0.92 -17.06 17.10
N ASP A 144 0.80 -16.87 18.42
CA ASP A 144 1.13 -15.61 19.09
C ASP A 144 2.58 -15.21 18.81
N TYR A 145 3.52 -16.11 19.11
CA TYR A 145 4.94 -15.86 18.95
C TYR A 145 5.35 -15.68 17.50
N VAL A 146 4.80 -16.50 16.59
CA VAL A 146 5.03 -16.33 15.14
C VAL A 146 4.54 -14.96 14.69
N GLY A 147 3.34 -14.57 15.09
CA GLY A 147 2.77 -13.26 14.75
C GLY A 147 3.61 -12.10 15.25
N TRP A 148 4.08 -12.15 16.51
CA TRP A 148 4.92 -11.12 17.10
C TRP A 148 6.30 -11.02 16.44
N VAL A 149 6.92 -12.15 16.09
CA VAL A 149 8.20 -12.18 15.38
C VAL A 149 8.05 -11.62 13.96
N LEU A 150 7.01 -12.01 13.23
CA LEU A 150 6.72 -11.46 11.90
C LEU A 150 6.47 -9.94 11.97
N TRP A 151 5.73 -9.49 12.99
CA TRP A 151 5.54 -8.07 13.25
C TRP A 151 6.87 -7.35 13.50
N ALA A 152 7.73 -7.90 14.35
CA ALA A 152 9.01 -7.28 14.68
C ALA A 152 9.92 -7.17 13.45
N ILE A 153 9.99 -8.21 12.62
CA ILE A 153 10.76 -8.20 11.36
C ILE A 153 10.18 -7.18 10.38
N GLY A 154 8.85 -7.16 10.22
CA GLY A 154 8.17 -6.23 9.31
C GLY A 154 8.36 -4.78 9.73
N PHE A 155 8.15 -4.48 11.00
CA PHE A 155 8.37 -3.17 11.60
C PHE A 155 9.82 -2.70 11.44
N ALA A 156 10.80 -3.56 11.73
CA ALA A 156 12.21 -3.23 11.56
C ALA A 156 12.56 -2.94 10.11
N LEU A 157 12.07 -3.76 9.17
CA LEU A 157 12.31 -3.57 7.74
C LEU A 157 11.71 -2.25 7.23
N GLU A 158 10.46 -1.97 7.61
CA GLU A 158 9.77 -0.71 7.27
C GLU A 158 10.54 0.50 7.83
N ALA A 159 10.89 0.46 9.12
CA ALA A 159 11.63 1.53 9.79
C ALA A 159 13.00 1.81 9.15
N VAL A 160 13.75 0.75 8.84
CA VAL A 160 15.07 0.85 8.20
C VAL A 160 14.94 1.36 6.77
N ALA A 161 13.98 0.84 5.99
CA ALA A 161 13.74 1.28 4.62
C ALA A 161 13.44 2.77 4.54
N ASP A 162 12.50 3.24 5.35
CA ASP A 162 12.11 4.64 5.39
C ASP A 162 13.25 5.56 5.85
N GLY A 163 13.98 5.16 6.90
CA GLY A 163 15.14 5.90 7.39
C GLY A 163 16.25 6.01 6.34
N GLN A 164 16.53 4.93 5.60
CA GLN A 164 17.49 4.94 4.50
C GLN A 164 17.05 5.87 3.37
N LYS A 165 15.77 5.81 2.97
CA LYS A 165 15.22 6.64 1.89
C LYS A 165 15.21 8.13 2.24
N LEU A 166 14.88 8.46 3.49
CA LEU A 166 14.91 9.83 4.01
C LEU A 166 16.34 10.39 4.00
N ARG A 167 17.30 9.66 4.58
CA ARG A 167 18.72 10.05 4.61
C ARG A 167 19.30 10.20 3.20
N TYR A 168 18.94 9.28 2.30
CA TYR A 168 19.35 9.35 0.90
C TYR A 168 18.83 10.62 0.21
N LYS A 169 17.56 10.97 0.41
CA LYS A 169 16.97 12.19 -0.15
C LYS A 169 17.60 13.46 0.42
N GLN A 170 17.92 13.49 1.71
CA GLN A 170 18.59 14.62 2.34
C GLN A 170 20.00 14.84 1.75
N ARG A 171 20.83 13.79 1.69
CA ARG A 171 22.17 13.86 1.08
C ARG A 171 22.13 14.22 -0.41
N ARG A 172 21.11 13.78 -1.14
CA ARG A 172 20.91 14.14 -2.56
C ARG A 172 20.74 15.64 -2.75
N ALA A 173 20.10 16.34 -1.81
CA ALA A 173 19.95 17.79 -1.89
C ALA A 173 21.30 18.52 -1.80
N GLU A 174 22.33 17.86 -1.24
CA GLU A 174 23.63 18.47 -0.94
C GLU A 174 24.70 18.17 -2.02
N HIS A 175 24.74 16.99 -2.65
CA HIS A 175 25.95 16.48 -3.33
C HIS A 175 25.78 15.86 -4.75
N ARG A 176 24.93 16.43 -5.62
CA ARG A 176 24.57 15.92 -6.98
C ARG A 176 23.59 14.72 -6.97
N PRO A 177 22.78 14.53 -8.04
CA PRO A 177 21.72 13.54 -8.07
C PRO A 177 22.25 12.15 -8.39
N THR A 178 22.30 11.27 -7.40
CA THR A 178 22.09 9.84 -7.65
C THR A 178 20.59 9.64 -7.96
N GLU A 179 20.26 8.82 -8.96
CA GLU A 179 18.95 8.80 -9.62
C GLU A 179 17.81 8.25 -8.73
N TRP A 180 17.98 7.08 -8.11
CA TRP A 180 17.00 6.46 -7.18
C TRP A 180 17.69 5.83 -5.96
N CYS A 181 16.93 5.62 -4.88
CA CYS A 181 17.44 4.99 -3.66
C CYS A 181 17.67 3.49 -3.91
N ALA A 182 18.92 3.07 -3.98
CA ALA A 182 19.34 1.66 -4.14
C ALA A 182 20.35 1.21 -3.07
N VAL A 183 20.27 1.81 -1.88
CA VAL A 183 21.18 1.55 -0.75
C VAL A 183 20.52 0.69 0.32
N GLY A 184 21.31 -0.11 1.04
CA GLY A 184 20.82 -0.92 2.15
C GLY A 184 19.72 -1.90 1.74
N VAL A 185 18.55 -1.85 2.38
CA VAL A 185 17.44 -2.76 2.08
C VAL A 185 16.81 -2.48 0.71
N TRP A 186 16.97 -1.26 0.18
CA TRP A 186 16.53 -0.88 -1.17
C TRP A 186 17.36 -1.52 -2.28
N ARG A 187 18.50 -2.13 -1.95
CA ARG A 187 19.28 -2.93 -2.92
C ARG A 187 18.64 -4.31 -3.16
N TYR A 188 17.90 -4.82 -2.17
CA TYR A 188 17.34 -6.18 -2.20
C TYR A 188 15.87 -6.19 -2.66
N SER A 189 15.17 -5.08 -2.49
CA SER A 189 13.79 -4.89 -2.95
C SER A 189 13.59 -3.46 -3.40
N ARG A 190 12.75 -3.24 -4.42
CA ARG A 190 12.35 -1.91 -4.87
C ARG A 190 11.39 -1.22 -3.91
N HIS A 191 10.62 -1.99 -3.13
CA HIS A 191 9.66 -1.49 -2.14
C HIS A 191 9.72 -2.25 -0.80
N PRO A 192 10.88 -2.24 -0.10
CA PRO A 192 11.08 -2.99 1.14
C PRO A 192 10.19 -2.49 2.28
N ASN A 193 9.82 -1.21 2.28
CA ASN A 193 8.90 -0.64 3.27
C ASN A 193 7.49 -1.24 3.16
N TYR A 194 6.96 -1.38 1.94
CA TYR A 194 5.66 -2.02 1.73
C TYR A 194 5.68 -3.51 2.07
N PHE A 195 6.78 -4.21 1.78
CA PHE A 195 6.92 -5.59 2.24
C PHE A 195 6.92 -5.68 3.78
N GLY A 196 7.63 -4.78 4.46
CA GLY A 196 7.61 -4.69 5.93
C GLY A 196 6.21 -4.46 6.50
N GLU A 197 5.47 -3.53 5.90
CA GLU A 197 4.09 -3.21 6.27
C GLU A 197 3.14 -4.41 6.05
N MET A 198 3.25 -5.12 4.92
CA MET A 198 2.48 -6.35 4.71
C MET A 198 2.82 -7.41 5.75
N LEU A 199 4.13 -7.64 6.00
CA LEU A 199 4.60 -8.68 6.91
C LEU A 199 4.11 -8.46 8.33
N LEU A 200 4.11 -7.21 8.81
CA LEU A 200 3.67 -6.90 10.15
C LEU A 200 2.16 -7.04 10.34
N TRP A 201 1.35 -6.71 9.33
CA TRP A 201 -0.10 -6.89 9.40
C TRP A 201 -0.52 -8.36 9.26
N TRP A 202 0.22 -9.15 8.49
CA TRP A 202 0.13 -10.61 8.56
C TRP A 202 0.49 -11.13 9.95
N GLY A 203 1.52 -10.56 10.59
CA GLY A 203 1.90 -10.87 11.96
C GLY A 203 0.79 -10.59 12.98
N VAL A 204 0.13 -9.42 12.89
CA VAL A 204 -1.03 -9.07 13.72
C VAL A 204 -2.17 -10.06 13.52
N PHE A 205 -2.52 -10.37 12.27
CA PHE A 205 -3.56 -11.36 11.96
C PHE A 205 -3.25 -12.73 12.58
N ILE A 206 -2.02 -13.24 12.39
CA ILE A 206 -1.59 -14.54 12.93
C ILE A 206 -1.65 -14.56 14.46
N ALA A 207 -1.23 -13.48 15.12
CA ALA A 207 -1.32 -13.39 16.59
C ALA A 207 -2.76 -13.36 17.10
N CYS A 208 -3.71 -12.92 16.28
CA CYS A 208 -5.14 -12.85 16.64
C CYS A 208 -5.92 -14.13 16.32
N THR A 209 -5.35 -15.15 15.65
CA THR A 209 -6.13 -16.29 15.12
C THR A 209 -6.90 -17.07 16.17
N ALA A 210 -6.35 -17.18 17.39
CA ALA A 210 -7.03 -17.82 18.51
C ALA A 210 -8.30 -17.09 18.96
N ALA A 211 -8.48 -15.82 18.59
CA ALA A 211 -9.71 -15.05 18.82
C ALA A 211 -10.80 -15.31 17.76
N PHE A 212 -10.45 -15.95 16.64
CA PHE A 212 -11.38 -16.26 15.54
C PHE A 212 -11.96 -17.68 15.63
N ASP A 213 -11.51 -18.48 16.60
CA ASP A 213 -11.85 -19.89 16.68
C ASP A 213 -13.36 -20.12 16.88
N GLY A 214 -13.90 -21.12 16.18
CA GLY A 214 -15.33 -21.47 16.22
C GLY A 214 -16.28 -20.64 15.34
N GLU A 215 -15.83 -19.56 14.69
CA GLU A 215 -16.70 -18.70 13.86
C GLU A 215 -16.05 -18.31 12.52
N ALA A 216 -16.52 -18.91 11.42
CA ALA A 216 -15.98 -18.64 10.08
C ALA A 216 -16.05 -17.16 9.67
N GLY A 217 -17.09 -16.42 10.10
CA GLY A 217 -17.23 -14.99 9.82
C GLY A 217 -16.09 -14.14 10.38
N LEU A 218 -15.56 -14.50 11.55
CA LEU A 218 -14.44 -13.78 12.17
C LEU A 218 -13.11 -14.10 11.50
N TRP A 219 -12.93 -15.35 11.07
CA TRP A 219 -11.77 -15.71 10.26
C TRP A 219 -11.72 -14.90 8.96
N ILE A 220 -12.88 -14.76 8.29
CA ILE A 220 -13.01 -13.94 7.09
C ILE A 220 -12.71 -12.47 7.40
N ALA A 221 -13.28 -11.92 8.48
CA ALA A 221 -13.02 -10.53 8.89
C ALA A 221 -11.55 -10.29 9.29
N GLY A 222 -10.93 -11.25 10.00
CA GLY A 222 -9.53 -11.20 10.41
C GLY A 222 -8.59 -11.24 9.21
N VAL A 223 -8.78 -12.17 8.27
CA VAL A 223 -7.92 -12.31 7.08
C VAL A 223 -8.14 -11.18 6.07
N ALA A 224 -9.32 -10.55 6.09
CA ALA A 224 -9.60 -9.38 5.25
C ALA A 224 -8.60 -8.24 5.51
N SER A 225 -8.10 -8.08 6.74
CA SER A 225 -7.11 -7.03 7.07
C SER A 225 -5.83 -7.13 6.23
N PRO A 226 -4.98 -8.17 6.38
CA PRO A 226 -3.73 -8.25 5.63
C PRO A 226 -3.94 -8.44 4.13
N VAL A 227 -5.02 -9.11 3.70
CA VAL A 227 -5.34 -9.27 2.28
C VAL A 227 -5.73 -7.94 1.65
N PHE A 228 -6.61 -7.16 2.29
CA PHE A 228 -7.03 -5.85 1.80
C PHE A 228 -5.83 -4.91 1.68
N LEU A 229 -4.99 -4.83 2.73
CA LEU A 229 -3.77 -4.02 2.69
C LEU A 229 -2.83 -4.45 1.57
N MET A 230 -2.61 -5.77 1.41
CA MET A 230 -1.75 -6.30 0.36
C MET A 230 -2.27 -5.94 -1.03
N LEU A 231 -3.57 -6.10 -1.29
CA LEU A 231 -4.18 -5.73 -2.58
C LEU A 231 -4.07 -4.22 -2.85
N LEU A 232 -4.31 -3.39 -1.83
CA LEU A 232 -4.19 -1.94 -1.92
C LEU A 232 -2.76 -1.52 -2.30
N LEU A 233 -1.76 -2.11 -1.64
CA LEU A 233 -0.36 -1.82 -1.91
C LEU A 233 0.12 -2.40 -3.25
N LEU A 234 -0.30 -3.60 -3.64
CA LEU A 234 0.14 -4.24 -4.88
C LEU A 234 -0.57 -3.71 -6.12
N LEU A 235 -1.85 -3.35 -6.04
CA LEU A 235 -2.68 -3.11 -7.22
C LEU A 235 -3.20 -1.68 -7.36
N VAL A 236 -3.27 -0.92 -6.26
CA VAL A 236 -3.93 0.39 -6.26
C VAL A 236 -2.94 1.52 -6.00
N SER A 237 -2.65 1.80 -4.72
CA SER A 237 -2.00 3.05 -4.31
C SER A 237 -0.52 2.91 -3.93
N GLY A 238 -0.02 1.68 -3.85
CA GLY A 238 1.39 1.39 -3.54
C GLY A 238 2.26 1.28 -4.80
N LEU A 239 2.64 0.06 -5.15
CA LEU A 239 3.64 -0.25 -6.18
C LEU A 239 3.30 0.34 -7.57
N PRO A 240 2.09 0.20 -8.13
CA PRO A 240 1.81 0.64 -9.50
C PRO A 240 2.04 2.15 -9.68
N MET A 241 1.58 2.97 -8.74
CA MET A 241 1.73 4.41 -8.80
C MET A 241 3.20 4.84 -8.69
N LEU A 242 3.95 4.21 -7.78
CA LEU A 242 5.36 4.53 -7.58
C LEU A 242 6.22 4.09 -8.76
N GLU A 243 6.00 2.88 -9.27
CA GLU A 243 6.70 2.34 -10.44
C GLU A 243 6.43 3.20 -11.68
N LYS A 244 5.16 3.56 -11.93
CA LYS A 244 4.79 4.46 -13.03
C LYS A 244 5.50 5.81 -12.93
N SER A 245 5.56 6.40 -11.73
CA SER A 245 6.24 7.68 -11.50
C SER A 245 7.77 7.58 -11.74
N MET A 246 8.39 6.48 -11.33
CA MET A 246 9.82 6.24 -11.59
C MET A 246 10.09 5.95 -13.07
N ASP A 247 9.23 5.19 -13.74
CA ASP A 247 9.32 4.91 -15.16
C ASP A 247 9.21 6.17 -16.00
N GLN A 248 8.31 7.10 -15.64
CA GLN A 248 8.21 8.40 -16.30
C GLN A 248 9.49 9.23 -16.16
N ARG A 249 10.11 9.21 -14.97
CA ARG A 249 11.32 10.00 -14.66
C ARG A 249 12.61 9.43 -15.25
N PHE A 250 12.75 8.11 -15.28
CA PHE A 250 14.03 7.45 -15.60
C PHE A 250 13.93 6.46 -16.77
N GLY A 251 12.74 5.98 -17.11
CA GLY A 251 12.50 4.98 -18.14
C GLY A 251 12.22 5.53 -19.54
N THR A 252 11.87 6.81 -19.64
CA THR A 252 11.48 7.48 -20.91
C THR A 252 12.66 8.11 -21.64
N SER A 253 12.42 8.57 -22.86
CA SER A 253 13.40 9.32 -23.67
C SER A 253 13.81 10.65 -23.05
N ALA A 254 13.04 11.16 -22.09
CA ALA A 254 13.36 12.39 -21.35
C ALA A 254 14.58 12.24 -20.43
N ALA A 255 14.91 11.02 -20.00
CA ALA A 255 16.11 10.74 -19.21
C ALA A 255 17.36 10.55 -20.10
N PRO A 256 18.56 10.98 -19.65
CA PRO A 256 19.80 10.71 -20.37
C PRO A 256 19.98 9.20 -20.66
N PRO A 257 20.57 8.81 -21.81
CA PRO A 257 20.69 7.40 -22.19
C PRO A 257 21.36 6.49 -21.15
N GLU A 258 22.36 7.03 -20.44
CA GLU A 258 23.09 6.31 -19.38
C GLU A 258 22.24 6.05 -18.14
N VAL A 259 21.41 7.04 -17.74
CA VAL A 259 20.44 6.94 -16.64
C VAL A 259 19.41 5.87 -16.97
N ARG A 260 18.83 5.94 -18.17
CA ARG A 260 17.81 4.99 -18.62
C ARG A 260 18.32 3.56 -18.67
N THR A 261 19.56 3.37 -19.11
CA THR A 261 20.21 2.05 -19.15
C THR A 261 20.40 1.49 -17.74
N ARG A 262 20.96 2.29 -16.82
CA ARG A 262 21.13 1.90 -15.41
C ARG A 262 19.79 1.62 -14.72
N TYR A 263 18.74 2.37 -15.03
CA TYR A 263 17.41 2.18 -14.45
C TYR A 263 16.79 0.87 -14.89
N ARG A 264 16.86 0.57 -16.20
CA ARG A 264 16.39 -0.72 -16.74
C ARG A 264 17.16 -1.89 -16.16
N GLN A 265 18.47 -1.75 -15.97
CA GLN A 265 19.28 -2.76 -15.30
C GLN A 265 18.82 -2.96 -13.85
N TYR A 266 18.62 -1.87 -13.10
CA TYR A 266 18.13 -1.91 -11.73
C TYR A 266 16.79 -2.66 -11.60
N LYS A 267 15.81 -2.38 -12.47
CA LYS A 267 14.52 -3.10 -12.46
C LYS A 267 14.68 -4.59 -12.75
N ARG A 268 15.59 -4.97 -13.64
CA ARG A 268 15.85 -6.38 -14.01
C ARG A 268 16.55 -7.18 -12.92
N GLU A 269 17.34 -6.50 -12.10
CA GLU A 269 18.17 -7.10 -11.06
C GLU A 269 17.55 -7.01 -9.66
N THR A 270 16.52 -6.18 -9.46
CA THR A 270 15.94 -5.93 -8.14
C THR A 270 14.46 -6.34 -8.09
N SER A 271 14.16 -7.24 -7.16
CA SER A 271 12.80 -7.69 -6.88
C SER A 271 11.86 -6.53 -6.56
N PRO A 272 10.61 -6.51 -7.06
CA PRO A 272 9.67 -5.44 -6.75
C PRO A 272 9.33 -5.37 -5.25
N LEU A 273 9.14 -6.52 -4.61
CA LEU A 273 8.61 -6.59 -3.25
C LEU A 273 9.49 -7.42 -2.32
N LEU A 274 9.70 -8.71 -2.63
CA LEU A 274 10.42 -9.64 -1.76
C LEU A 274 11.92 -9.31 -1.71
N PRO A 275 12.53 -9.06 -0.53
CA PRO A 275 13.95 -8.78 -0.42
C PRO A 275 14.79 -9.98 -0.88
N LEU A 276 15.51 -9.83 -2.00
CA LEU A 276 16.33 -10.88 -2.58
C LEU A 276 17.68 -10.32 -3.05
N PRO A 277 18.79 -11.07 -2.90
CA PRO A 277 20.07 -10.69 -3.48
C PRO A 277 19.96 -10.49 -5.00
N PRO A 278 20.48 -9.38 -5.56
CA PRO A 278 20.38 -9.11 -7.00
C PRO A 278 20.98 -10.21 -7.89
N SER A 279 22.04 -10.87 -7.40
CA SER A 279 22.67 -12.01 -8.07
C SER A 279 21.73 -13.21 -8.22
N LEU A 280 20.86 -13.44 -7.24
CA LEU A 280 19.87 -14.51 -7.28
C LEU A 280 18.70 -14.10 -8.19
N TYR A 281 18.15 -12.90 -7.97
CA TYR A 281 17.02 -12.41 -8.74
C TYR A 281 17.31 -12.37 -10.25
N ARG A 282 18.50 -11.92 -10.65
CA ARG A 282 18.91 -11.85 -12.06
C ARG A 282 18.87 -13.22 -12.76
N ARG A 283 19.14 -14.31 -12.04
CA ARG A 283 19.21 -15.68 -12.60
C ARG A 283 17.85 -16.35 -12.75
N LEU A 284 16.80 -15.83 -12.11
CA LEU A 284 15.48 -16.47 -12.14
C LEU A 284 14.78 -16.30 -13.49
N PRO A 285 14.10 -17.34 -14.00
CA PRO A 285 13.31 -17.23 -15.22
C PRO A 285 12.11 -16.29 -15.00
N ARG A 286 11.70 -15.60 -16.08
CA ARG A 286 10.63 -14.58 -16.02
C ARG A 286 9.32 -15.10 -15.46
N GLY A 287 8.94 -16.34 -15.80
CA GLY A 287 7.72 -16.97 -15.28
C GLY A 287 7.73 -17.07 -13.76
N LEU A 288 8.88 -17.42 -13.16
CA LEU A 288 9.04 -17.51 -11.72
C LEU A 288 8.97 -16.13 -11.06
N LYS A 289 9.58 -15.11 -11.67
CA LYS A 289 9.50 -13.73 -11.18
C LYS A 289 8.06 -13.22 -11.15
N ARG A 290 7.27 -13.50 -12.19
CA ARG A 290 5.85 -13.10 -12.28
C ARG A 290 5.00 -13.75 -11.20
N TRP A 291 5.14 -15.06 -10.99
CA TRP A 291 4.25 -15.82 -10.11
C TRP A 291 4.69 -15.82 -8.64
N LEU A 292 5.98 -16.02 -8.36
CA LEU A 292 6.48 -16.11 -6.99
C LEU A 292 6.91 -14.76 -6.41
N LEU A 293 7.43 -13.87 -7.27
CA LEU A 293 8.01 -12.59 -6.82
C LEU A 293 7.14 -11.39 -7.16
N LEU A 294 5.92 -11.64 -7.66
CA LEU A 294 4.92 -10.63 -7.98
C LEU A 294 5.42 -9.61 -9.00
N GLU A 295 6.33 -9.98 -9.90
CA GLU A 295 6.79 -9.08 -10.97
C GLU A 295 5.79 -9.04 -12.13
N TRP A 296 4.64 -8.40 -11.90
CA TRP A 296 3.58 -8.31 -12.89
C TRP A 296 3.88 -7.28 -13.99
N PRO A 297 3.31 -7.46 -15.21
CA PRO A 297 3.43 -6.49 -16.30
C PRO A 297 2.97 -5.07 -15.93
N LEU A 298 2.06 -4.96 -14.97
CA LEU A 298 1.61 -3.69 -14.38
C LEU A 298 2.77 -2.80 -13.92
N TYR A 299 3.87 -3.41 -13.44
CA TYR A 299 5.05 -2.68 -12.97
C TYR A 299 6.08 -2.43 -14.07
N ASN A 300 5.90 -2.99 -15.26
CA ASN A 300 6.82 -2.90 -16.38
C ASN A 300 6.07 -2.71 -17.72
N PRO A 301 5.30 -1.63 -17.89
CA PRO A 301 4.44 -1.44 -19.07
C PRO A 301 5.22 -1.41 -20.38
N ALA A 302 6.45 -0.87 -20.39
CA ALA A 302 7.30 -0.85 -21.57
C ALA A 302 7.74 -2.26 -22.04
N GLU A 303 7.84 -3.24 -21.14
CA GLU A 303 8.11 -4.63 -21.52
C GLU A 303 6.83 -5.36 -21.94
N ALA A 304 5.65 -4.92 -21.47
CA ALA A 304 4.37 -5.50 -21.88
C ALA A 304 4.06 -5.20 -23.37
N VAL A 305 4.37 -3.99 -23.84
CA VAL A 305 4.17 -3.58 -25.25
C VAL A 305 5.10 -4.35 -26.20
N ALA A 306 6.37 -4.55 -25.82
CA ALA A 306 7.30 -5.32 -26.64
C ALA A 306 6.84 -6.79 -26.84
N ILE A 307 6.13 -7.35 -25.86
CA ILE A 307 5.58 -8.72 -25.92
C ILE A 307 4.31 -8.76 -26.77
N SER A 308 3.44 -7.75 -26.71
CA SER A 308 2.28 -7.69 -27.61
C SER A 308 2.68 -7.55 -29.07
N ASP A 309 3.78 -6.83 -29.33
CA ASP A 309 4.32 -6.64 -30.67
C ASP A 309 5.04 -7.89 -31.20
N GLU A 310 5.75 -8.64 -30.33
CA GLU A 310 6.36 -9.94 -30.69
C GLU A 310 5.31 -11.07 -30.84
N ALA A 311 4.17 -10.98 -30.14
CA ALA A 311 3.09 -11.96 -30.21
C ALA A 311 2.07 -11.67 -31.33
N ALA A 312 2.17 -10.51 -32.00
CA ALA A 312 1.38 -10.23 -33.19
C ALA A 312 1.91 -11.10 -34.35
N PRO A 313 1.08 -11.93 -34.99
CA PRO A 313 1.53 -12.68 -36.16
C PRO A 313 2.01 -11.68 -37.21
N THR A 314 3.25 -11.87 -37.68
CA THR A 314 3.85 -11.10 -38.76
C THR A 314 2.85 -10.99 -39.91
N SER A 315 2.57 -9.75 -40.33
CA SER A 315 1.55 -9.35 -41.30
C SER A 315 1.79 -9.85 -42.75
N VAL A 316 2.49 -10.96 -42.92
CA VAL A 316 2.70 -11.62 -44.20
C VAL A 316 1.56 -12.61 -44.50
N ASP A 317 0.95 -13.22 -43.47
CA ASP A 317 -0.13 -14.21 -43.69
C ASP A 317 -1.52 -13.60 -43.89
N ALA A 318 -1.72 -12.32 -43.54
CA ALA A 318 -3.00 -11.63 -43.72
C ALA A 318 -3.24 -11.07 -45.14
N ALA A 319 -2.23 -11.17 -46.03
CA ALA A 319 -2.30 -10.64 -47.39
C ALA A 319 -2.93 -11.60 -48.41
N MET A 320 -3.13 -12.88 -48.08
CA MET A 320 -3.66 -13.89 -49.01
C MET A 320 -5.19 -14.08 -49.00
N LEU A 321 -5.95 -13.33 -48.18
CA LEU A 321 -7.40 -13.52 -48.04
C LEU A 321 -8.22 -12.23 -48.17
N ARG A 322 -7.98 -11.41 -49.20
CA ARG A 322 -8.92 -10.33 -49.55
C ARG A 322 -9.38 -10.41 -50.99
N HIS A 323 -10.61 -10.88 -51.18
CA HIS A 323 -11.39 -10.60 -52.39
C HIS A 323 -11.91 -9.16 -52.36
N PRO A 324 -12.05 -8.48 -53.52
CA PRO A 324 -12.36 -7.07 -53.60
C PRO A 324 -13.86 -6.84 -53.85
N THR A 325 -14.62 -6.52 -52.81
CA THR A 325 -15.92 -5.84 -52.92
C THR A 325 -16.27 -5.24 -51.56
N ASP A 326 -16.11 -3.93 -51.45
CA ASP A 326 -17.18 -2.99 -51.05
C ASP A 326 -16.56 -1.66 -50.61
N ALA A 327 -16.62 -0.72 -51.54
CA ALA A 327 -16.55 0.70 -51.25
C ALA A 327 -17.95 1.16 -50.85
N ALA A 328 -18.07 1.80 -49.69
CA ALA A 328 -18.54 3.19 -49.55
C ALA A 328 -19.26 3.48 -48.21
N VAL A 329 -19.02 4.72 -47.75
CA VAL A 329 -19.82 5.57 -46.84
C VAL A 329 -19.83 5.23 -45.35
N ALA A 330 -19.14 6.03 -44.55
CA ALA A 330 -19.76 7.10 -43.74
C ALA A 330 -18.70 7.76 -42.85
N GLY A 331 -18.60 9.09 -42.93
CA GLY A 331 -17.83 9.86 -41.96
C GLY A 331 -18.49 9.82 -40.60
N ASP A 332 -17.68 9.59 -39.57
CA ASP A 332 -18.06 9.91 -38.21
C ASP A 332 -16.91 10.70 -37.56
N LYS A 333 -17.27 11.82 -36.95
CA LYS A 333 -16.33 12.71 -36.28
C LYS A 333 -15.88 12.00 -35.01
N ALA A 334 -14.60 11.67 -34.92
CA ALA A 334 -14.00 11.12 -33.72
C ALA A 334 -14.25 12.07 -32.53
N VAL A 335 -15.11 11.65 -31.60
CA VAL A 335 -15.21 12.22 -30.27
C VAL A 335 -13.94 11.82 -29.52
N PRO A 336 -13.16 12.76 -28.97
CA PRO A 336 -11.92 12.43 -28.30
C PRO A 336 -12.23 11.59 -27.06
N THR A 337 -11.53 10.47 -26.90
CA THR A 337 -11.69 9.61 -25.73
C THR A 337 -10.97 10.23 -24.53
N PHE A 338 -11.44 9.90 -23.32
CA PHE A 338 -10.93 10.44 -22.05
C PHE A 338 -9.41 10.21 -21.84
N GLU A 339 -8.82 9.24 -22.55
CA GLU A 339 -7.37 9.00 -22.58
C GLU A 339 -6.61 10.07 -23.36
N ASP A 340 -7.15 10.58 -24.47
CA ASP A 340 -6.47 11.54 -25.35
C ASP A 340 -6.31 12.93 -24.70
N ALA A 341 -7.26 13.31 -23.83
CA ALA A 341 -7.17 14.54 -23.04
C ALA A 341 -6.15 14.45 -21.87
N THR A 342 -5.73 13.23 -21.51
CA THR A 342 -4.80 13.01 -20.38
C THR A 342 -3.34 12.99 -20.85
N VAL A 343 -3.09 12.56 -22.09
CA VAL A 343 -1.73 12.49 -22.68
C VAL A 343 -1.17 13.88 -22.99
N ALA A 344 -2.01 14.82 -23.44
CA ALA A 344 -1.58 16.21 -23.71
C ALA A 344 -1.24 17.02 -22.43
N LYS A 345 -1.59 16.54 -21.23
CA LYS A 345 -1.44 17.28 -19.97
C LYS A 345 -0.08 17.10 -19.27
N TYR A 346 0.76 16.17 -19.74
CA TYR A 346 2.05 15.83 -19.12
C TYR A 346 3.29 16.45 -19.80
N GLU A 347 3.15 17.12 -20.95
CA GLU A 347 4.29 17.77 -21.64
C GLU A 347 4.66 19.15 -21.07
N ALA A 348 3.90 19.71 -20.12
CA ALA A 348 4.05 21.11 -19.72
C ALA A 348 4.64 21.37 -18.32
N ILE A 349 4.98 20.36 -17.51
CA ILE A 349 5.21 20.60 -16.07
C ILE A 349 6.53 19.97 -15.59
N ARG A 350 7.47 20.88 -15.30
CA ARG A 350 8.84 20.74 -14.79
C ARG A 350 8.94 20.05 -13.42
#